data_AF-A0A1Q6WP77-F1
#
_entry.id   AF-A0A1Q6WP77-F1
#
_cell.length_a   1.000
_cell.length_b   1.000
_cell.length_c   1.000
_cell.angle_alpha   90.00
_cell.angle_beta   90.00
_cell.angle_gamma   90.00
#
_symmetry.space_group_name_H-M   'P 1'
#
loop_
_entity.id
_entity.type
_entity.pdbx_description
1 polymer ?
#
loop_
_entity_poly.entity_id
_entity_poly.type
_entity_poly.pdbx_seq_one_letter_code
_entity_poly.pdbx_strand_id
1 'polypeptide(L)'
;MRFTPLAALVSVLAVATCTPVERGAVAPPSGPAFAHVQDLDGTPDMIVDAKTLATSWVVYDQELKESFCSIEEANLAPGKYRLLRFTVVTPNIGDADIYIGDPNRHWDPNGDGDGSDSDGLFENNACHRHYHFRNYALYQLIDSTGKITKARKNGFCMIDVKPYNEDAPPKSWVYRACGRPARPDLGLPEVPGNQGISVGYADEYYKWLGGQYFVLNDPNAPLIPPGRYTLRIWVNPPFTAKKNEPCPAKDPQGFCHMFTESNYDNNIGEAVIDIPDHPGKKGYGPGGGQDPVDEIVDDENRPDK
;
A
#
# COMPACT_ATOMS: atom_id res chain seq x y z
N MET A 1 67.97 40.15 58.56
CA MET A 1 68.24 38.69 58.61
C MET A 1 66.91 37.97 58.57
N ARG A 2 66.58 37.29 57.45
CA ARG A 2 66.38 35.82 57.33
C ARG A 2 65.32 35.28 58.33
N PHE A 3 64.21 34.65 57.93
CA PHE A 3 64.12 33.38 57.20
C PHE A 3 62.67 33.04 56.76
N THR A 4 62.48 32.67 55.48
CA THR A 4 61.60 31.61 54.86
C THR A 4 60.05 31.60 55.06
N PRO A 5 59.23 31.04 54.14
CA PRO A 5 59.52 29.90 53.23
C PRO A 5 59.09 30.02 51.75
N LEU A 6 59.76 29.22 50.91
CA LEU A 6 59.32 28.85 49.55
C LEU A 6 58.18 27.82 49.68
N ALA A 7 57.02 28.11 49.10
CA ALA A 7 55.97 27.12 48.91
C ALA A 7 56.25 26.35 47.61
N ALA A 8 56.34 25.02 47.72
CA ALA A 8 56.49 24.11 46.59
C ALA A 8 55.20 24.11 45.74
N LEU A 9 55.32 24.42 44.45
CA LEU A 9 54.26 24.16 43.48
C LEU A 9 54.23 22.66 43.18
N VAL A 10 53.20 21.99 43.67
CA VAL A 10 52.81 20.64 43.22
C VAL A 10 51.95 20.82 41.96
N SER A 11 52.53 20.52 40.79
CA SER A 11 51.78 20.43 39.54
C SER A 11 50.93 19.16 39.55
N VAL A 12 49.65 19.29 39.84
CA VAL A 12 48.66 18.21 39.69
C VAL A 12 48.38 18.05 38.20
N LEU A 13 48.88 16.97 37.61
CA LEU A 13 48.54 16.55 36.26
C LEU A 13 47.10 16.01 36.29
N ALA A 14 46.14 16.84 35.88
CA ALA A 14 44.75 16.39 35.71
C ALA A 14 44.70 15.43 34.51
N VAL A 15 44.55 14.13 34.78
CA VAL A 15 44.20 13.14 33.77
C VAL A 15 42.76 13.45 33.36
N ALA A 16 42.60 14.13 32.21
CA ALA A 16 41.31 14.26 31.56
C ALA A 16 40.85 12.87 31.13
N THR A 17 40.04 12.23 31.96
CA THR A 17 39.28 11.06 31.54
C THR A 17 38.26 11.56 30.53
N CYS A 18 38.43 11.16 29.27
CA CYS A 18 37.38 11.32 28.27
C CYS A 18 36.17 10.53 28.78
N THR A 19 35.21 11.22 29.39
CA THR A 19 33.87 10.68 29.53
C THR A 19 33.35 10.40 28.12
N PRO A 20 32.71 9.25 27.85
CA PRO A 20 32.04 9.06 26.59
C PRO A 20 31.01 10.18 26.47
N VAL A 21 31.25 11.02 25.46
CA VAL A 21 30.31 11.98 24.87
C VAL A 21 28.90 11.47 25.06
N GLU A 22 28.04 12.35 25.59
CA GLU A 22 26.59 12.22 25.53
C GLU A 22 26.20 11.67 24.16
N ARG A 23 25.94 10.37 24.09
CA ARG A 23 25.03 9.84 23.10
C ARG A 23 23.70 10.44 23.51
N GLY A 24 23.40 11.62 22.96
CA GLY A 24 22.05 12.14 22.96
C GLY A 24 21.18 10.97 22.54
N ALA A 25 20.31 10.54 23.44
CA ALA A 25 19.29 9.58 23.09
C ALA A 25 18.48 10.25 21.99
N VAL A 26 18.78 9.89 20.74
CA VAL A 26 17.86 10.13 19.64
C VAL A 26 16.62 9.38 20.09
N ALA A 27 15.60 10.14 20.52
CA ALA A 27 14.32 9.56 20.82
C ALA A 27 13.93 8.72 19.59
N PRO A 28 13.43 7.48 19.77
CA PRO A 28 12.89 6.75 18.65
C PRO A 28 11.91 7.69 17.93
N PRO A 29 11.88 7.70 16.58
CA PRO A 29 10.94 8.53 15.85
C PRO A 29 9.57 8.35 16.49
N SER A 30 8.91 9.47 16.79
CA SER A 30 7.56 9.47 17.34
C SER A 30 6.75 8.50 16.49
N GLY A 31 6.09 7.53 17.12
CA GLY A 31 5.10 6.72 16.42
C GLY A 31 4.12 7.64 15.68
N PRO A 32 3.47 7.17 14.62
CA PRO A 32 2.61 8.00 13.79
C PRO A 32 1.65 8.81 14.65
N ALA A 33 1.63 10.13 14.44
CA ALA A 33 0.73 11.03 15.15
C ALA A 33 -0.69 10.80 14.64
N PHE A 34 -1.49 10.07 15.40
CA PHE A 34 -2.91 9.86 15.10
C PHE A 34 -3.70 11.14 15.39
N ALA A 35 -4.68 11.48 14.53
CA ALA A 35 -5.54 12.63 14.79
C ALA A 35 -6.61 12.32 15.86
N HIS A 36 -6.86 11.04 16.17
CA HIS A 36 -7.61 10.55 17.32
C HIS A 36 -7.23 9.10 17.69
N VAL A 37 -7.84 8.55 18.75
CA VAL A 37 -7.66 7.14 19.15
C VAL A 37 -8.40 6.23 18.17
N GLN A 38 -7.78 5.14 17.75
CA GLN A 38 -8.38 4.09 16.92
C GLN A 38 -9.71 3.59 17.51
N ASP A 39 -10.72 3.42 16.66
CA ASP A 39 -12.03 2.93 17.04
C ASP A 39 -12.10 1.41 16.79
N LEU A 40 -11.73 0.61 17.78
CA LEU A 40 -11.64 -0.86 17.63
C LEU A 40 -12.84 -1.62 18.22
N ASP A 41 -13.87 -0.92 18.69
CA ASP A 41 -15.07 -1.51 19.27
C ASP A 41 -16.13 -1.71 18.19
N GLY A 42 -16.32 -2.96 17.76
CA GLY A 42 -17.21 -3.30 16.65
C GLY A 42 -16.52 -4.22 15.65
N THR A 43 -16.90 -4.13 14.38
CA THR A 43 -16.29 -4.89 13.29
C THR A 43 -16.27 -4.07 12.00
N PRO A 44 -15.13 -4.04 11.27
CA PRO A 44 -15.06 -3.43 9.95
C PRO A 44 -16.04 -4.03 8.93
N ASP A 45 -16.31 -3.31 7.85
CA ASP A 45 -17.10 -3.79 6.71
C ASP A 45 -16.62 -3.09 5.45
N MET A 46 -15.94 -3.81 4.56
CA MET A 46 -15.35 -3.27 3.34
C MET A 46 -16.25 -3.49 2.16
N ILE A 47 -16.46 -2.42 1.40
CA ILE A 47 -17.08 -2.51 0.09
C ILE A 47 -16.12 -2.04 -0.99
N VAL A 48 -16.53 -2.19 -2.24
CA VAL A 48 -15.89 -1.55 -3.38
C VAL A 48 -16.85 -0.52 -3.96
N ASP A 49 -16.37 0.71 -4.17
CA ASP A 49 -17.15 1.72 -4.87
C ASP A 49 -17.24 1.41 -6.38
N ALA A 50 -18.26 0.64 -6.74
CA ALA A 50 -18.54 0.27 -8.13
C ALA A 50 -18.86 1.49 -9.01
N LYS A 51 -19.35 2.60 -8.45
CA LYS A 51 -19.64 3.83 -9.22
C LYS A 51 -18.35 4.49 -9.69
N THR A 52 -17.38 4.61 -8.79
CA THR A 52 -16.03 5.11 -9.14
C THR A 52 -15.35 4.16 -10.12
N LEU A 53 -15.45 2.85 -9.91
CA LEU A 53 -14.89 1.84 -10.82
C LEU A 53 -15.48 1.96 -12.25
N ALA A 54 -16.80 2.15 -12.37
CA ALA A 54 -17.49 2.28 -13.65
C ALA A 54 -17.22 3.60 -14.38
N THR A 55 -16.79 4.64 -13.67
CA THR A 55 -16.61 6.00 -14.23
C THR A 55 -15.16 6.45 -14.32
N SER A 56 -14.22 5.73 -13.69
CA SER A 56 -12.80 6.09 -13.69
C SER A 56 -11.92 4.95 -14.22
N TRP A 57 -12.22 4.46 -15.42
CA TRP A 57 -11.36 3.56 -16.18
C TRP A 57 -11.04 4.13 -17.56
N VAL A 58 -9.91 3.69 -18.12
CA VAL A 58 -9.44 4.16 -19.42
C VAL A 58 -8.44 3.18 -20.04
N VAL A 59 -8.56 2.97 -21.34
CA VAL A 59 -7.59 2.22 -22.15
C VAL A 59 -6.67 3.20 -22.87
N TYR A 60 -5.35 3.01 -22.74
CA TYR A 60 -4.30 3.81 -23.39
C TYR A 60 -3.23 2.94 -24.02
N ASP A 61 -2.56 3.47 -25.04
CA ASP A 61 -1.21 3.01 -25.37
C ASP A 61 -0.21 3.95 -24.65
N GLN A 62 0.47 3.43 -23.63
CA GLN A 62 1.37 4.20 -22.76
C GLN A 62 2.78 3.60 -22.77
N GLU A 63 3.78 4.47 -22.69
CA GLU A 63 5.16 4.06 -22.46
C GLU A 63 5.38 3.78 -20.96
N LEU A 64 5.82 2.57 -20.65
CA LEU A 64 6.37 2.21 -19.35
C LEU A 64 7.89 2.38 -19.42
N LYS A 65 8.42 3.30 -18.62
CA LYS A 65 9.84 3.65 -18.56
C LYS A 65 10.58 2.74 -17.60
N GLU A 66 11.87 2.52 -17.82
CA GLU A 66 12.74 1.71 -16.95
C GLU A 66 12.69 2.12 -15.47
N SER A 67 12.44 3.39 -15.19
CA SER A 67 12.29 3.91 -13.83
C SER A 67 10.97 3.54 -13.14
N PHE A 68 10.00 2.95 -13.84
CA PHE A 68 8.68 2.64 -13.29
C PHE A 68 8.64 1.26 -12.66
N CYS A 69 8.13 1.19 -11.43
CA CYS A 69 8.01 -0.05 -10.70
C CYS A 69 7.06 -1.07 -11.32
N SER A 70 6.08 -0.57 -12.03
CA SER A 70 5.21 -1.31 -12.92
C SER A 70 5.94 -2.33 -13.81
N ILE A 71 7.16 -2.03 -14.27
CA ILE A 71 7.95 -2.96 -15.08
C ILE A 71 8.45 -4.14 -14.26
N GLU A 72 8.97 -3.89 -13.06
CA GLU A 72 9.45 -4.92 -12.14
C GLU A 72 8.28 -5.78 -11.65
N GLU A 73 7.19 -5.15 -11.21
CA GLU A 73 5.99 -5.85 -10.73
C GLU A 73 5.33 -6.71 -11.81
N ALA A 74 5.30 -6.22 -13.05
CA ALA A 74 4.70 -6.93 -14.17
C ALA A 74 5.68 -7.91 -14.86
N ASN A 75 6.96 -7.94 -14.46
CA ASN A 75 8.03 -8.63 -15.17
C ASN A 75 8.02 -8.33 -16.69
N LEU A 76 8.03 -7.03 -17.02
CA LEU A 76 8.05 -6.50 -18.38
C LEU A 76 9.42 -5.92 -18.71
N ALA A 77 9.65 -5.61 -19.98
CA ALA A 77 10.73 -4.73 -20.41
C ALA A 77 10.20 -3.30 -20.59
N PRO A 78 11.05 -2.26 -20.53
CA PRO A 78 10.64 -0.90 -20.92
C PRO A 78 10.09 -0.86 -22.35
N GLY A 79 9.02 -0.10 -22.55
CA GLY A 79 8.38 -0.04 -23.85
C GLY A 79 6.93 0.45 -23.83
N LYS A 80 6.31 0.43 -25.00
CA LYS A 80 4.94 0.89 -25.18
C LYS A 80 3.96 -0.27 -25.08
N TYR A 81 3.04 -0.17 -24.14
CA TYR A 81 2.01 -1.17 -23.86
C TYR A 81 0.62 -0.58 -23.97
N ARG A 82 -0.34 -1.44 -24.30
CA ARG A 82 -1.74 -1.13 -24.17
C ARG A 82 -2.20 -1.49 -22.77
N LEU A 83 -2.61 -0.48 -22.01
CA LEU A 83 -2.98 -0.61 -20.60
C LEU A 83 -4.46 -0.26 -20.42
N LEU A 84 -5.17 -1.07 -19.63
CA LEU A 84 -6.43 -0.65 -18.99
C LEU A 84 -6.08 -0.16 -17.59
N ARG A 85 -6.25 1.13 -17.34
CA ARG A 85 -6.10 1.76 -16.02
C ARG A 85 -7.45 2.04 -15.41
N PHE A 86 -7.54 1.97 -14.09
CA PHE A 86 -8.81 2.15 -13.37
C PHE A 86 -8.58 2.57 -11.92
N THR A 87 -9.46 3.42 -11.40
CA THR A 87 -9.46 3.78 -9.98
C THR A 87 -10.21 2.72 -9.20
N VAL A 88 -9.66 2.31 -8.05
CA VAL A 88 -10.34 1.48 -7.06
C VAL A 88 -10.45 2.27 -5.77
N VAL A 89 -11.66 2.30 -5.19
CA VAL A 89 -11.91 2.88 -3.87
C VAL A 89 -12.54 1.78 -3.02
N THR A 90 -11.94 1.52 -1.86
CA THR A 90 -12.34 0.48 -0.92
C THR A 90 -12.63 1.12 0.43
N PRO A 91 -13.90 1.46 0.70
CA PRO A 91 -14.33 2.06 1.94
C PRO A 91 -14.58 1.08 3.06
N ASN A 92 -14.34 1.53 4.30
CA ASN A 92 -14.84 0.89 5.51
C ASN A 92 -16.17 1.53 5.94
N ILE A 93 -17.26 0.79 5.76
CA ILE A 93 -18.63 1.15 6.16
C ILE A 93 -19.09 0.47 7.45
N GLY A 94 -18.18 -0.22 8.16
CA GLY A 94 -18.47 -0.90 9.40
C GLY A 94 -18.61 0.05 10.60
N ASP A 95 -18.62 -0.51 11.80
CA ASP A 95 -18.67 0.26 13.05
C ASP A 95 -17.34 0.27 13.82
N ALA A 96 -16.29 -0.37 13.29
CA ALA A 96 -14.91 -0.27 13.80
C ALA A 96 -13.87 -0.12 12.67
N ASP A 97 -12.73 0.45 13.03
CA ASP A 97 -11.57 0.64 12.16
C ASP A 97 -10.93 -0.70 11.79
N ILE A 98 -10.37 -0.79 10.60
CA ILE A 98 -9.37 -1.82 10.30
C ILE A 98 -8.06 -1.35 10.88
N TYR A 99 -7.49 -2.12 11.80
CA TYR A 99 -6.16 -1.88 12.34
C TYR A 99 -5.25 -3.06 12.03
N ILE A 100 -4.25 -2.83 11.18
CA ILE A 100 -3.18 -3.80 10.95
C ILE A 100 -1.97 -3.44 11.80
N GLY A 101 -1.51 -2.18 11.72
CA GLY A 101 -0.37 -1.69 12.50
C GLY A 101 0.85 -1.32 11.67
N ASP A 102 2.01 -1.22 12.32
CA ASP A 102 3.28 -0.86 11.68
C ASP A 102 3.87 -2.09 10.96
N PRO A 103 3.94 -2.10 9.63
CA PRO A 103 4.42 -3.26 8.88
C PRO A 103 5.87 -3.64 9.19
N ASN A 104 6.70 -2.70 9.66
CA ASN A 104 8.05 -3.05 10.12
C ASN A 104 8.02 -4.06 11.27
N ARG A 105 7.03 -3.95 12.16
CA ARG A 105 6.87 -4.84 13.32
C ARG A 105 6.24 -6.19 12.96
N HIS A 106 5.60 -6.28 11.80
CA HIS A 106 5.08 -7.54 11.25
C HIS A 106 6.14 -8.27 10.41
N TRP A 107 7.01 -7.52 9.73
CA TRP A 107 8.05 -8.07 8.89
C TRP A 107 9.31 -8.50 9.67
N ASP A 108 9.80 -7.64 10.56
CA ASP A 108 10.96 -7.89 11.41
C ASP A 108 10.62 -7.47 12.86
N PRO A 109 9.87 -8.32 13.58
CA PRO A 109 9.44 -8.01 14.95
C PRO A 109 10.62 -7.86 15.92
N ASN A 110 11.77 -8.48 15.65
CA ASN A 110 12.92 -8.45 16.56
C ASN A 110 13.90 -7.28 16.28
N GLY A 111 13.83 -6.69 15.08
CA GLY A 111 14.60 -5.53 14.64
C GLY A 111 16.05 -5.82 14.23
N ASP A 112 16.38 -7.04 13.81
CA ASP A 112 17.74 -7.45 13.41
C ASP A 112 18.04 -7.22 11.92
N GLY A 113 17.05 -6.77 11.14
CA GLY A 113 17.14 -6.50 9.71
C GLY A 113 16.89 -7.72 8.82
N ASP A 114 16.44 -8.84 9.40
CA ASP A 114 16.02 -10.06 8.74
C ASP A 114 14.51 -10.26 8.91
N GLY A 115 13.83 -10.77 7.86
CA GLY A 115 12.39 -11.02 7.89
C GLY A 115 12.02 -12.47 8.17
N SER A 116 12.95 -13.30 8.68
CA SER A 116 12.76 -14.74 8.85
C SER A 116 11.73 -15.09 9.93
N ASP A 117 11.47 -14.17 10.85
CA ASP A 117 10.45 -14.25 11.91
C ASP A 117 9.20 -13.41 11.61
N SER A 118 9.02 -12.98 10.35
CA SER A 118 7.79 -12.32 9.90
C SER A 118 6.54 -13.16 10.18
N ASP A 119 5.45 -12.49 10.57
CA ASP A 119 4.13 -13.11 10.68
C ASP A 119 3.46 -13.41 9.33
N GLY A 120 4.09 -12.97 8.24
CA GLY A 120 3.68 -13.22 6.87
C GLY A 120 2.51 -12.37 6.38
N LEU A 121 2.08 -11.34 7.11
CA LEU A 121 1.01 -10.42 6.67
C LEU A 121 1.44 -9.46 5.56
N PHE A 122 2.74 -9.13 5.53
CA PHE A 122 3.32 -8.19 4.58
C PHE A 122 4.39 -8.83 3.71
N GLU A 123 4.47 -8.38 2.47
CA GLU A 123 5.59 -8.62 1.56
C GLU A 123 6.39 -7.32 1.41
N ASN A 124 7.71 -7.41 1.49
CA ASN A 124 8.58 -6.27 1.20
C ASN A 124 8.86 -6.24 -0.31
N ASN A 125 8.34 -5.22 -1.00
CA ASN A 125 8.62 -5.02 -2.41
C ASN A 125 9.62 -3.87 -2.57
N ALA A 126 10.77 -4.18 -3.18
CA ALA A 126 11.86 -3.23 -3.32
C ALA A 126 11.47 -1.99 -4.14
N CYS A 127 10.49 -2.10 -5.04
CA CYS A 127 10.20 -1.04 -5.97
C CYS A 127 9.25 0.03 -5.43
N HIS A 128 8.13 -0.34 -4.78
CA HIS A 128 7.20 0.65 -4.20
C HIS A 128 7.72 1.29 -2.92
N ARG A 129 8.89 0.83 -2.45
CA ARG A 129 9.57 1.41 -1.27
C ARG A 129 8.62 1.46 -0.07
N HIS A 130 7.72 0.50 0.05
CA HIS A 130 6.88 0.29 1.22
C HIS A 130 6.44 -1.18 1.29
N TYR A 131 5.81 -1.57 2.39
CA TYR A 131 5.27 -2.92 2.54
C TYR A 131 3.93 -3.10 1.82
N HIS A 132 3.77 -4.29 1.25
CA HIS A 132 2.57 -4.74 0.59
C HIS A 132 1.79 -5.66 1.51
N PHE A 133 0.61 -5.22 1.95
CA PHE A 133 -0.34 -6.07 2.66
C PHE A 133 -0.88 -7.13 1.69
N ARG A 134 -0.71 -8.40 2.09
CA ARG A 134 -1.04 -9.54 1.24
C ARG A 134 -2.54 -9.71 1.14
N ASN A 135 -2.99 -10.25 0.00
CA ASN A 135 -4.40 -10.58 -0.22
C ASN A 135 -5.40 -9.45 0.12
N TYR A 136 -5.00 -8.18 -0.03
CA TYR A 136 -5.90 -7.05 0.23
C TYR A 136 -7.01 -6.93 -0.82
N ALA A 137 -6.67 -7.01 -2.09
CA ALA A 137 -7.64 -6.92 -3.18
C ALA A 137 -7.22 -7.78 -4.37
N LEU A 138 -8.21 -8.33 -5.06
CA LEU A 138 -8.05 -9.10 -6.28
C LEU A 138 -8.74 -8.42 -7.45
N TYR A 139 -7.97 -8.12 -8.49
CA TYR A 139 -8.47 -7.45 -9.69
C TYR A 139 -8.63 -8.44 -10.83
N GLN A 140 -9.80 -8.46 -11.44
CA GLN A 140 -10.18 -9.44 -12.47
C GLN A 140 -10.83 -8.78 -13.69
N LEU A 141 -10.50 -9.27 -14.87
CA LEU A 141 -11.27 -9.10 -16.09
C LEU A 141 -11.95 -10.41 -16.45
N ILE A 142 -13.25 -10.37 -16.66
CA ILE A 142 -14.07 -11.52 -17.02
C ILE A 142 -14.64 -11.30 -18.41
N ASP A 143 -14.34 -12.19 -19.35
CA ASP A 143 -14.87 -12.10 -20.72
C ASP A 143 -16.26 -12.74 -20.85
N SER A 144 -16.86 -12.65 -22.04
CA SER A 144 -18.19 -13.20 -22.34
C SER A 144 -18.29 -14.73 -22.22
N THR A 145 -17.15 -15.43 -22.19
CA THR A 145 -17.09 -16.89 -21.98
C THR A 145 -16.95 -17.26 -20.51
N GLY A 146 -16.76 -16.27 -19.63
CA GLY A 146 -16.48 -16.46 -18.21
C GLY A 146 -15.00 -16.67 -17.90
N LYS A 147 -14.09 -16.50 -18.87
CA LYS A 147 -12.65 -16.59 -18.62
C LYS A 147 -12.20 -15.41 -17.77
N ILE A 148 -11.50 -15.71 -16.69
CA ILE A 148 -10.95 -14.72 -15.76
C ILE A 148 -9.47 -14.48 -16.06
N THR A 149 -9.11 -13.21 -16.24
CA THR A 149 -7.73 -12.72 -16.27
C THR A 149 -7.48 -11.87 -15.04
N LYS A 150 -6.40 -12.13 -14.29
CA LYS A 150 -6.03 -11.35 -13.10
C LYS A 150 -5.04 -10.24 -13.45
N ALA A 151 -5.13 -9.09 -12.78
CA ALA A 151 -4.09 -8.07 -12.90
C ALA A 151 -2.78 -8.56 -12.27
N ARG A 152 -1.66 -7.94 -12.65
CA ARG A 152 -0.33 -8.24 -12.06
C ARG A 152 -0.05 -7.46 -10.78
N LYS A 153 -0.99 -6.66 -10.30
CA LYS A 153 -0.85 -5.91 -9.04
C LYS A 153 -0.79 -6.90 -7.87
N ASN A 154 0.37 -6.98 -7.24
CA ASN A 154 0.61 -7.88 -6.10
C ASN A 154 0.75 -7.12 -4.78
N GLY A 155 0.57 -5.79 -4.81
CA GLY A 155 0.98 -4.91 -3.74
C GLY A 155 -0.03 -3.85 -3.36
N PHE A 156 -0.32 -3.77 -2.06
CA PHE A 156 -1.22 -2.79 -1.50
C PHE A 156 -0.75 -2.25 -0.16
N CYS A 157 -1.02 -0.99 0.09
CA CYS A 157 -0.89 -0.32 1.35
C CYS A 157 -2.27 0.21 1.74
N MET A 158 -2.69 -0.07 2.97
CA MET A 158 -4.00 0.32 3.50
C MET A 158 -3.87 1.59 4.33
N ILE A 159 -4.45 2.69 3.85
CA ILE A 159 -4.40 4.01 4.51
C ILE A 159 -5.69 4.78 4.26
N ASP A 160 -5.97 5.74 5.15
CA ASP A 160 -7.01 6.75 4.96
C ASP A 160 -6.58 7.72 3.85
N VAL A 161 -7.14 7.54 2.66
CA VAL A 161 -6.95 8.48 1.54
C VAL A 161 -8.04 9.53 1.55
N LYS A 162 -9.30 9.12 1.58
CA LYS A 162 -10.44 10.05 1.49
C LYS A 162 -11.61 9.64 2.37
N PRO A 163 -12.40 10.61 2.86
CA PRO A 163 -13.72 10.35 3.42
C PRO A 163 -14.62 9.55 2.47
N TYR A 164 -15.40 8.64 3.04
CA TYR A 164 -16.44 7.87 2.36
C TYR A 164 -17.74 7.91 3.16
N ASN A 165 -18.41 9.05 3.06
CA ASN A 165 -19.85 9.27 3.25
C ASN A 165 -20.07 10.78 3.21
N GLU A 166 -21.05 11.26 2.46
CA GLU A 166 -21.39 12.70 2.44
C GLU A 166 -22.29 13.10 3.62
N ASP A 167 -22.94 12.12 4.26
CA ASP A 167 -23.99 12.35 5.28
C ASP A 167 -23.45 12.50 6.71
N ALA A 168 -22.20 12.12 6.96
CA ALA A 168 -21.51 12.36 8.23
C ALA A 168 -20.20 13.09 7.96
N PRO A 169 -19.89 14.19 8.69
CA PRO A 169 -18.60 14.83 8.55
C PRO A 169 -17.51 13.77 8.87
N PRO A 170 -16.51 13.61 8.00
CA PRO A 170 -15.45 12.65 8.25
C PRO A 170 -14.85 12.88 9.62
N LYS A 171 -14.70 11.79 10.40
CA LYS A 171 -13.82 11.80 11.56
C LYS A 171 -12.42 12.22 11.09
N SER A 172 -11.55 12.67 11.98
CA SER A 172 -10.17 12.90 11.57
C SER A 172 -9.48 11.54 11.40
N TRP A 173 -9.09 11.06 10.23
CA TRP A 173 -7.68 10.64 10.13
C TRP A 173 -6.92 9.71 11.12
N VAL A 174 -6.66 8.43 10.84
CA VAL A 174 -5.79 7.61 11.73
C VAL A 174 -4.63 6.93 10.99
N TYR A 175 -4.88 6.43 9.78
CA TYR A 175 -3.93 5.57 9.06
C TYR A 175 -3.34 6.32 7.87
N ARG A 176 -2.08 6.75 7.94
CA ARG A 176 -1.46 7.58 6.86
C ARG A 176 -0.20 7.04 6.25
N ALA A 177 0.48 6.11 6.91
CA ALA A 177 1.82 5.71 6.54
C ALA A 177 1.84 4.23 6.16
N CYS A 178 2.28 3.95 4.94
CA CYS A 178 2.48 2.60 4.46
C CYS A 178 3.61 1.89 5.21
N GLY A 179 4.59 2.65 5.71
CA GLY A 179 5.79 2.12 6.36
C GLY A 179 6.77 1.53 5.35
N ARG A 180 8.06 1.62 5.69
CA ARG A 180 9.16 1.09 4.86
C ARG A 180 10.32 0.64 5.74
N PRO A 181 10.97 -0.50 5.45
CA PRO A 181 12.19 -0.89 6.16
C PRO A 181 13.31 0.13 5.95
N ALA A 182 14.30 0.11 6.84
CA ALA A 182 15.56 0.78 6.57
C ALA A 182 16.21 0.22 5.30
N ARG A 183 16.88 1.09 4.53
CA ARG A 183 17.67 0.72 3.33
C ARG A 183 19.08 1.24 3.50
N PRO A 184 19.94 0.53 4.26
CA PRO A 184 21.30 0.95 4.54
C PRO A 184 22.14 1.13 3.26
N ASP A 185 21.87 0.34 2.24
CA ASP A 185 22.46 0.41 0.90
C ASP A 185 22.23 1.77 0.22
N LEU A 186 21.11 2.43 0.53
CA LEU A 186 20.74 3.75 -0.01
C LEU A 186 20.89 4.88 1.03
N GLY A 187 21.34 4.56 2.24
CA GLY A 187 21.41 5.52 3.35
C GLY A 187 20.05 6.04 3.80
N LEU A 188 18.96 5.29 3.56
CA LEU A 188 17.60 5.69 3.91
C LEU A 188 17.16 5.03 5.23
N PRO A 189 16.65 5.80 6.21
CA PRO A 189 16.15 5.23 7.45
C PRO A 189 14.82 4.48 7.25
N GLU A 190 14.47 3.67 8.25
CA GLU A 190 13.13 3.11 8.43
C GLU A 190 12.10 4.24 8.50
N VAL A 191 10.94 4.01 7.88
CA VAL A 191 9.75 4.84 8.03
C VAL A 191 8.72 4.00 8.78
N PRO A 192 8.33 4.38 10.01
CA PRO A 192 7.25 3.71 10.72
C PRO A 192 5.94 3.80 9.93
N GLY A 193 5.22 2.69 9.83
CA GLY A 193 3.89 2.65 9.26
C GLY A 193 2.79 2.77 10.32
N ASN A 194 1.55 2.80 9.84
CA ASN A 194 0.35 2.44 10.60
C ASN A 194 -0.75 2.18 9.57
N GLN A 195 -0.78 0.94 9.06
CA GLN A 195 -1.74 0.54 8.05
C GLN A 195 -3.07 0.14 8.68
N GLY A 196 -4.14 0.52 8.00
CA GLY A 196 -5.52 0.40 8.45
C GLY A 196 -6.45 1.34 7.68
N ILE A 197 -7.75 1.28 7.98
CA ILE A 197 -8.77 2.13 7.35
C ILE A 197 -9.80 2.50 8.41
N SER A 198 -9.94 3.80 8.65
CA SER A 198 -10.88 4.33 9.64
C SER A 198 -12.33 4.12 9.20
N VAL A 199 -13.25 3.99 10.15
CA VAL A 199 -14.69 4.02 9.85
C VAL A 199 -15.05 5.30 9.09
N GLY A 200 -15.74 5.14 7.95
CA GLY A 200 -16.14 6.27 7.11
C GLY A 200 -15.01 6.86 6.27
N TYR A 201 -13.86 6.18 6.18
CA TYR A 201 -12.82 6.46 5.20
C TYR A 201 -12.75 5.37 4.14
N ALA A 202 -12.08 5.71 3.04
CA ALA A 202 -11.67 4.77 2.03
C ALA A 202 -10.19 4.91 1.72
N ASP A 203 -9.63 3.76 1.40
CA ASP A 203 -8.38 3.67 0.69
C ASP A 203 -8.65 3.83 -0.81
N GLU A 204 -7.90 4.70 -1.48
CA GLU A 204 -8.06 4.98 -2.90
C GLU A 204 -6.77 4.68 -3.66
N TYR A 205 -6.94 3.82 -4.65
CA TYR A 205 -5.94 3.45 -5.62
C TYR A 205 -6.26 4.14 -6.95
N TYR A 206 -5.74 5.36 -7.10
CA TYR A 206 -5.96 6.18 -8.28
C TYR A 206 -5.34 5.56 -9.54
N LYS A 207 -6.02 5.67 -10.69
CA LYS A 207 -5.67 4.98 -11.95
C LYS A 207 -4.25 5.25 -12.49
N TRP A 208 -3.60 6.34 -12.06
CA TRP A 208 -2.24 6.70 -12.47
C TRP A 208 -1.16 6.24 -11.48
N LEU A 209 -1.53 5.55 -10.40
CA LEU A 209 -0.55 4.88 -9.53
C LEU A 209 0.15 3.75 -10.28
N GLY A 210 1.41 3.51 -9.93
CA GLY A 210 2.16 2.33 -10.34
C GLY A 210 1.42 1.03 -10.03
N GLY A 211 1.50 0.06 -10.95
CA GLY A 211 0.82 -1.23 -10.82
C GLY A 211 -0.72 -1.18 -10.94
N GLN A 212 -1.35 -0.01 -11.10
CA GLN A 212 -2.81 0.13 -11.17
C GLN A 212 -3.35 -0.06 -12.61
N TYR A 213 -3.13 -1.24 -13.20
CA TYR A 213 -3.57 -1.54 -14.56
C TYR A 213 -3.71 -3.05 -14.88
N PHE A 214 -4.34 -3.34 -16.01
CA PHE A 214 -4.09 -4.57 -16.79
C PHE A 214 -3.23 -4.24 -18.01
N VAL A 215 -2.27 -5.11 -18.32
CA VAL A 215 -1.49 -5.06 -19.56
C VAL A 215 -2.22 -5.89 -20.60
N LEU A 216 -2.86 -5.24 -21.56
CA LEU A 216 -3.76 -5.91 -22.51
C LEU A 216 -3.00 -6.67 -23.60
N ASN A 217 -1.77 -6.25 -23.89
CA ASN A 217 -0.88 -6.82 -24.91
C ASN A 217 0.46 -7.31 -24.34
N ASP A 218 0.42 -7.90 -23.16
CA ASP A 218 1.60 -8.44 -22.48
C ASP A 218 2.28 -9.53 -23.33
N PRO A 219 3.58 -9.40 -23.67
CA PRO A 219 4.30 -10.41 -24.45
C PRO A 219 4.53 -11.73 -23.68
N ASN A 220 4.40 -11.71 -22.35
CA ASN A 220 4.62 -12.83 -21.45
C ASN A 220 3.30 -13.46 -20.96
N ALA A 221 2.15 -13.05 -21.50
CA ALA A 221 0.84 -13.61 -21.17
C ALA A 221 -0.09 -13.67 -22.41
N PRO A 222 -1.20 -14.42 -22.34
CA PRO A 222 -2.20 -14.41 -23.40
C PRO A 222 -2.76 -13.00 -23.63
N LEU A 223 -2.88 -12.61 -24.91
CA LEU A 223 -3.51 -11.36 -25.33
C LEU A 223 -4.93 -11.23 -24.75
N ILE A 224 -5.28 -10.02 -24.30
CA ILE A 224 -6.65 -9.63 -23.93
C ILE A 224 -7.24 -8.89 -25.14
N PRO A 225 -8.09 -9.54 -25.96
CA PRO A 225 -8.59 -8.94 -27.18
C PRO A 225 -9.62 -7.83 -26.91
N PRO A 226 -9.91 -6.98 -27.90
CA PRO A 226 -11.03 -6.04 -27.84
C PRO A 226 -12.34 -6.77 -27.59
N GLY A 227 -13.24 -6.14 -26.85
CA GLY A 227 -14.53 -6.71 -26.51
C GLY A 227 -15.12 -6.16 -25.23
N ARG A 228 -16.26 -6.72 -24.84
CA ARG A 228 -16.96 -6.37 -23.61
C ARG A 228 -16.51 -7.28 -22.48
N TYR A 229 -16.18 -6.68 -21.34
CA TYR A 229 -15.69 -7.37 -20.15
C TYR A 229 -16.43 -6.90 -18.90
N THR A 230 -16.46 -7.74 -17.87
CA THR A 230 -16.70 -7.31 -16.50
C THR A 230 -15.35 -7.07 -15.83
N LEU A 231 -15.09 -5.82 -15.44
CA LEU A 231 -14.03 -5.46 -14.51
C LEU A 231 -14.55 -5.70 -13.10
N ARG A 232 -13.99 -6.69 -12.41
CA ARG A 232 -14.35 -7.09 -11.04
C ARG A 232 -13.20 -6.79 -10.09
N ILE A 233 -13.52 -6.18 -8.97
CA ILE A 233 -12.64 -5.99 -7.83
C ILE A 233 -13.24 -6.73 -6.64
N TRP A 234 -12.41 -7.49 -5.95
CA TRP A 234 -12.78 -8.20 -4.73
C TRP A 234 -11.84 -7.76 -3.60
N VAL A 235 -12.34 -6.98 -2.64
CA VAL A 235 -11.57 -6.58 -1.45
C VAL A 235 -11.61 -7.68 -0.40
N ASN A 236 -10.53 -7.87 0.35
CA ASN A 236 -10.33 -8.96 1.32
C ASN A 236 -10.87 -10.33 0.84
N PRO A 237 -10.49 -10.79 -0.36
CA PRO A 237 -11.05 -11.99 -0.95
C PRO A 237 -10.78 -13.24 -0.10
N PRO A 238 -11.69 -14.23 -0.10
CA PRO A 238 -11.48 -15.50 0.56
C PRO A 238 -10.34 -16.27 -0.11
N PHE A 239 -9.52 -16.92 0.68
CA PHE A 239 -8.46 -17.79 0.19
C PHE A 239 -8.31 -19.07 1.03
N THR A 240 -7.71 -20.09 0.43
CA THR A 240 -7.29 -21.28 1.16
C THR A 240 -5.82 -21.10 1.54
N ALA A 241 -5.56 -20.86 2.83
CA ALA A 241 -4.20 -20.70 3.32
C ALA A 241 -3.36 -21.95 3.04
N LYS A 242 -2.18 -21.74 2.46
CA LYS A 242 -1.15 -22.77 2.34
C LYS A 242 -0.52 -23.04 3.71
N LYS A 243 0.27 -24.10 3.80
CA LYS A 243 1.07 -24.39 5.00
C LYS A 243 1.94 -23.17 5.33
N ASN A 244 1.82 -22.67 6.56
CA ASN A 244 2.53 -21.48 7.09
C ASN A 244 2.13 -20.14 6.45
N GLU A 245 1.01 -20.08 5.72
CA GLU A 245 0.41 -18.81 5.30
C GLU A 245 -0.53 -18.31 6.41
N PRO A 246 -0.53 -17.01 6.75
CA PRO A 246 -1.42 -16.50 7.78
C PRO A 246 -2.88 -16.65 7.37
N CYS A 247 -3.73 -16.90 8.37
CA CYS A 247 -5.18 -16.96 8.23
C CYS A 247 -5.81 -16.22 9.42
N PRO A 248 -5.71 -14.87 9.45
CA PRO A 248 -6.12 -14.08 10.62
C PRO A 248 -7.62 -14.20 10.92
N ALA A 249 -8.46 -14.27 9.89
CA ALA A 249 -9.89 -14.45 10.00
C ALA A 249 -10.37 -15.64 9.17
N LYS A 250 -11.50 -16.23 9.55
CA LYS A 250 -12.17 -17.30 8.79
C LYS A 250 -13.66 -17.02 8.66
N ASP A 251 -14.19 -17.19 7.46
CA ASP A 251 -15.62 -17.12 7.20
C ASP A 251 -16.35 -18.39 7.69
N PRO A 252 -17.70 -18.39 7.75
CA PRO A 252 -18.48 -19.57 8.10
C PRO A 252 -18.29 -20.78 7.17
N GLN A 253 -17.77 -20.58 5.96
CA GLN A 253 -17.48 -21.60 4.96
C GLN A 253 -16.07 -22.19 5.13
N GLY A 254 -15.26 -21.63 6.03
CA GLY A 254 -13.91 -22.06 6.37
C GLY A 254 -12.80 -21.48 5.49
N PHE A 255 -13.10 -20.50 4.62
CA PHE A 255 -12.07 -19.75 3.90
C PHE A 255 -11.40 -18.72 4.80
N CYS A 256 -10.12 -18.48 4.55
CA CYS A 256 -9.34 -17.47 5.24
C CYS A 256 -9.60 -16.08 4.64
N HIS A 257 -9.56 -15.08 5.50
CA HIS A 257 -9.53 -13.67 5.17
C HIS A 257 -8.41 -12.99 5.94
N MET A 258 -7.88 -11.89 5.43
CA MET A 258 -6.74 -11.19 6.03
C MET A 258 -7.13 -10.37 7.26
N PHE A 259 -8.41 -10.02 7.38
CA PHE A 259 -9.00 -9.39 8.57
C PHE A 259 -10.48 -9.76 8.68
N THR A 260 -11.01 -9.61 9.90
CA THR A 260 -12.42 -9.87 10.22
C THR A 260 -13.29 -8.74 9.67
N GLU A 261 -14.42 -9.10 9.08
CA GLU A 261 -15.44 -8.15 8.66
C GLU A 261 -16.82 -8.60 9.16
N SER A 262 -17.74 -7.66 9.32
CA SER A 262 -19.12 -7.96 9.71
C SER A 262 -19.92 -8.60 8.57
N ASN A 263 -19.49 -8.35 7.32
CA ASN A 263 -20.09 -8.87 6.11
C ASN A 263 -18.99 -9.11 5.06
N TYR A 264 -18.95 -10.30 4.46
CA TYR A 264 -18.03 -10.61 3.35
C TYR A 264 -18.76 -10.65 1.99
N ASP A 265 -20.10 -10.61 1.97
CA ASP A 265 -20.92 -10.79 0.77
C ASP A 265 -20.99 -9.51 -0.10
N ASN A 266 -20.57 -8.37 0.45
CA ASN A 266 -20.53 -7.04 -0.19
C ASN A 266 -19.12 -6.61 -0.63
N ASN A 267 -18.12 -7.48 -0.49
CA ASN A 267 -16.73 -7.21 -0.83
C ASN A 267 -16.42 -7.14 -2.34
N ILE A 268 -17.43 -7.32 -3.20
CA ILE A 268 -17.26 -7.36 -4.66
C ILE A 268 -17.88 -6.10 -5.28
N GLY A 269 -17.08 -5.39 -6.07
CA GLY A 269 -17.53 -4.33 -6.97
C GLY A 269 -17.26 -4.68 -8.42
N GLU A 270 -18.21 -4.37 -9.30
CA GLU A 270 -18.11 -4.67 -10.72
C GLU A 270 -18.48 -3.48 -11.60
N ALA A 271 -17.82 -3.39 -12.75
CA ALA A 271 -18.17 -2.48 -13.82
C ALA A 271 -18.11 -3.21 -15.16
N VAL A 272 -19.10 -2.98 -16.02
CA VAL A 272 -19.05 -3.45 -17.40
C VAL A 272 -18.29 -2.43 -18.24
N ILE A 273 -17.26 -2.88 -18.94
CA ILE A 273 -16.38 -2.04 -19.74
C ILE A 273 -16.26 -2.57 -21.17
N ASP A 274 -15.99 -1.68 -22.11
CA ASP A 274 -15.67 -2.03 -23.49
C ASP A 274 -14.18 -1.71 -23.74
N ILE A 275 -13.40 -2.74 -24.08
CA ILE A 275 -12.01 -2.59 -24.48
C ILE A 275 -11.98 -2.42 -26.01
N PRO A 276 -11.48 -1.28 -26.53
CA PRO A 276 -11.48 -1.03 -27.97
C PRO A 276 -10.29 -1.69 -28.65
N ASP A 277 -10.40 -1.88 -29.97
CA ASP A 277 -9.27 -2.27 -30.81
C ASP A 277 -8.23 -1.15 -30.94
N HIS A 278 -8.66 0.11 -30.86
CA HIS A 278 -7.79 1.27 -30.86
C HIS A 278 -8.29 2.31 -29.83
N PRO A 279 -7.48 2.64 -28.80
CA PRO A 279 -7.89 3.63 -27.79
C PRO A 279 -7.81 5.08 -28.27
N GLY A 280 -7.19 5.33 -29.42
CA GLY A 280 -6.89 6.70 -29.88
C GLY A 280 -5.80 7.38 -29.02
N LYS A 281 -5.47 8.63 -29.37
CA LYS A 281 -4.39 9.36 -28.70
C LYS A 281 -4.72 9.77 -27.27
N LYS A 282 -6.00 10.05 -27.00
CA LYS A 282 -6.51 10.57 -25.71
C LYS A 282 -7.19 9.50 -24.85
N GLY A 283 -6.94 8.23 -25.17
CA GLY A 283 -7.53 7.09 -24.50
C GLY A 283 -9.03 6.90 -24.75
N TYR A 284 -9.51 5.71 -24.42
CA TYR A 284 -10.92 5.33 -24.55
C TYR A 284 -11.49 4.93 -23.20
N GLY A 285 -12.71 5.35 -22.91
CA GLY A 285 -13.40 5.12 -21.65
C GLY A 285 -13.75 6.43 -20.93
N PRO A 286 -14.54 6.36 -19.86
CA PRO A 286 -15.02 7.53 -19.12
C PRO A 286 -13.89 8.31 -18.44
N GLY A 287 -12.76 7.67 -18.14
CA GLY A 287 -11.56 8.31 -17.62
C GLY A 287 -10.58 8.85 -18.68
N GLY A 288 -10.97 8.87 -19.96
CA GLY A 288 -10.16 9.37 -21.08
C GLY A 288 -10.26 10.87 -21.33
N GLY A 289 -9.88 11.30 -22.53
CA GLY A 289 -9.92 12.70 -22.97
C GLY A 289 -8.67 13.52 -22.66
N GLN A 290 -7.65 12.91 -22.05
CA GLN A 290 -6.37 13.54 -21.70
C GLN A 290 -5.21 12.73 -22.29
N ASP A 291 -4.00 13.31 -22.31
CA ASP A 291 -2.82 12.51 -22.64
C ASP A 291 -2.49 11.57 -21.48
N PRO A 292 -1.92 10.37 -21.74
CA PRO A 292 -1.39 9.54 -20.68
C PRO A 292 -0.30 10.32 -19.93
N VAL A 293 -0.34 10.25 -18.61
CA VAL A 293 0.67 10.85 -17.74
C VAL A 293 1.64 9.77 -17.24
N ASP A 294 2.82 10.22 -16.81
CA ASP A 294 3.75 9.34 -16.10
C ASP A 294 3.09 8.79 -14.83
N GLU A 295 3.46 7.58 -14.47
CA GLU A 295 2.92 6.95 -13.27
C GLU A 295 3.41 7.67 -12.01
N ILE A 296 2.51 7.76 -11.04
CA ILE A 296 2.81 8.25 -9.71
C ILE A 296 3.25 7.04 -8.89
N VAL A 297 4.31 7.20 -8.09
CA VAL A 297 4.75 6.16 -7.16
C VAL A 297 3.61 5.87 -6.19
N ASP A 298 3.31 4.60 -5.98
CA ASP A 298 2.41 4.17 -4.90
C ASP A 298 3.18 4.34 -3.59
N ASP A 299 2.94 5.43 -2.87
CA ASP A 299 3.50 5.71 -1.54
C ASP A 299 2.46 6.40 -0.64
N GLU A 300 2.86 6.82 0.56
CA GLU A 300 2.00 7.58 1.46
C GLU A 300 1.61 8.99 0.96
N ASN A 301 2.07 9.48 -0.18
CA ASN A 301 1.77 10.82 -0.70
C ASN A 301 0.79 10.77 -1.88
N ARG A 302 -0.28 9.98 -1.74
CA ARG A 302 -1.30 9.84 -2.79
C ARG A 302 -2.00 11.17 -3.09
N PRO A 303 -2.40 11.43 -4.35
CA PRO A 303 -2.85 12.76 -4.80
C PRO A 303 -4.12 13.30 -4.11
N ASP A 304 -4.98 12.39 -3.64
CA ASP A 304 -6.33 12.70 -3.15
C ASP A 304 -6.44 12.67 -1.60
N LYS A 305 -5.29 12.77 -0.91
CA LYS A 305 -5.17 12.83 0.56
C LYS A 305 -5.50 14.18 1.20
#